data_AF-A0A2A3K0R5-F1
#
_entry.id   AF-A0A2A3K0R5-F1
#
_cell.length_a   1.000
_cell.length_b   1.000
_cell.length_c   1.000
_cell.angle_alpha   90.00
_cell.angle_beta   90.00
_cell.angle_gamma   90.00
#
_symmetry.space_group_name_H-M   'P 1'
#
loop_
_entity.id
_entity.type
_entity.pdbx_description
1 polymer ?
#
loop_
_entity_poly.entity_id
_entity_poly.type
_entity_poly.pdbx_seq_one_letter_code
_entity_poly.pdbx_strand_id
1 'polypeptide(L)'
;MAFELTSGRRPLIVSCGAGSVFGEEWRRAARATPSHSTLCLDGTSSARLGERRRIAGIERELIVDGPREVPVELAQEAAGWRFEAAHDGYKRSHGLTHARRLELSLDGRALEGEDMLFALDAKDRKTFDRRLDRGGLEGFPYEIRFHLHPDVDAELDMAGAAVSLGLRSGEIWVFRTEQGVKMSLEDSVYLENGRLRPRGAQQVVLSGRVMEYATRIRWSLAKAQDTAIAIRDLGQDEPDVTL
;
A
#
# COMPACT_ATOMS: atom_id res chain seq x y z
N MET A 1 5.59 -3.69 3.68
CA MET A 1 5.48 -2.47 4.51
C MET A 1 4.17 -1.77 4.17
N ALA A 2 3.06 -2.47 4.37
CA ALA A 2 1.73 -1.91 4.16
C ALA A 2 1.31 -1.13 5.41
N PHE A 3 0.41 -0.18 5.24
CA PHE A 3 -0.18 0.59 6.34
C PHE A 3 -1.69 0.72 6.13
N GLU A 4 -2.38 1.08 7.21
CA GLU A 4 -3.76 1.49 7.20
C GLU A 4 -3.86 2.88 7.85
N LEU A 5 -4.80 3.70 7.38
CA LEU A 5 -5.02 5.05 7.89
C LEU A 5 -6.51 5.28 8.10
N THR A 6 -6.85 5.77 9.28
CA THR A 6 -8.21 6.14 9.67
C THR A 6 -8.23 7.60 10.12
N SER A 7 -9.25 8.36 9.71
CA SER A 7 -9.54 9.68 10.28
C SER A 7 -10.69 9.53 11.28
N GLY A 8 -10.39 9.62 12.57
CA GLY A 8 -11.35 9.26 13.61
C GLY A 8 -11.85 7.82 13.41
N ARG A 9 -13.17 7.64 13.35
CA ARG A 9 -13.82 6.33 13.10
C ARG A 9 -13.99 5.97 11.62
N ARG A 10 -13.42 6.75 10.70
CA ARG A 10 -13.58 6.56 9.25
C ARG A 10 -12.29 6.01 8.63
N PRO A 11 -12.24 4.72 8.24
CA PRO A 11 -11.12 4.17 7.49
C PRO A 11 -10.99 4.83 6.12
N LEU A 12 -9.76 5.16 5.75
CA LEU A 12 -9.40 5.81 4.49
C LEU A 12 -8.55 4.86 3.65
N ILE A 13 -7.33 4.56 4.10
CA ILE A 13 -6.43 3.59 3.47
C ILE A 13 -6.51 2.27 4.24
N VAL A 14 -6.68 1.17 3.52
CA VAL A 14 -6.79 -0.19 4.07
C VAL A 14 -5.92 -1.18 3.27
N SER A 15 -5.90 -2.45 3.67
CA SER A 15 -5.60 -3.55 2.74
C SER A 15 -6.88 -4.30 2.36
N CYS A 16 -6.80 -5.22 1.40
CA CYS A 16 -7.99 -5.97 0.96
C CYS A 16 -8.62 -6.84 2.06
N GLY A 17 -7.94 -7.14 3.17
CA GLY A 17 -8.45 -8.03 4.23
C GLY A 17 -8.07 -9.50 4.02
N ALA A 18 -8.44 -10.37 4.96
CA ALA A 18 -7.88 -11.74 5.04
C ALA A 18 -8.40 -12.72 3.97
N GLY A 19 -9.57 -12.46 3.37
CA GLY A 19 -10.18 -13.30 2.34
C GLY A 19 -10.65 -14.69 2.77
N SER A 20 -10.37 -15.11 4.00
CA SER A 20 -10.53 -16.49 4.47
C SER A 20 -11.97 -16.98 4.48
N VAL A 21 -12.93 -16.07 4.69
CA VAL A 21 -14.38 -16.35 4.71
C VAL A 21 -15.00 -16.45 3.32
N PHE A 22 -14.29 -16.02 2.27
CA PHE A 22 -14.79 -16.00 0.89
C PHE A 22 -14.30 -17.18 0.04
N GLY A 23 -13.51 -18.09 0.61
CA GLY A 23 -12.97 -19.27 -0.07
C GLY A 23 -11.44 -19.24 -0.21
N GLU A 24 -10.87 -20.36 -0.67
CA GLU A 24 -9.41 -20.52 -0.73
C GLU A 24 -8.73 -19.61 -1.76
N GLU A 25 -9.39 -19.35 -2.89
CA GLU A 25 -8.88 -18.46 -3.92
C GLU A 25 -8.74 -17.03 -3.39
N TRP A 26 -9.78 -16.53 -2.73
CA TRP A 26 -9.76 -15.23 -2.05
C TRP A 26 -8.71 -15.18 -0.94
N ARG A 27 -8.62 -16.22 -0.11
CA ARG A 27 -7.57 -16.31 0.92
C ARG A 27 -6.17 -16.25 0.33
N ARG A 28 -5.93 -16.87 -0.81
CA ARG A 28 -4.63 -16.86 -1.49
C ARG A 28 -4.36 -15.50 -2.13
N ALA A 29 -5.32 -14.94 -2.86
CA ALA A 29 -5.21 -13.63 -3.50
C ALA A 29 -4.93 -12.53 -2.47
N ALA A 30 -5.66 -12.54 -1.36
CA ALA A 30 -5.50 -11.62 -0.24
C ALA A 30 -4.09 -11.58 0.37
N ARG A 31 -3.30 -12.65 0.22
CA ARG A 31 -1.92 -12.74 0.74
C ARG A 31 -0.86 -12.27 -0.25
N ALA A 32 -1.26 -11.96 -1.48
CA ALA A 32 -0.36 -11.42 -2.48
C ALA A 32 -0.09 -9.94 -2.19
N THR A 33 1.14 -9.47 -2.43
CA THR A 33 1.52 -8.07 -2.23
C THR A 33 0.59 -7.06 -2.92
N PRO A 34 0.06 -7.31 -4.14
CA PRO A 34 -0.89 -6.40 -4.78
C PRO A 34 -2.23 -6.20 -4.05
N SER A 35 -2.54 -6.98 -3.01
CA SER A 35 -3.74 -6.81 -2.18
C SER A 35 -3.51 -5.90 -0.97
N HIS A 36 -2.34 -5.25 -0.89
CA HIS A 36 -1.89 -4.47 0.26
C HIS A 36 -1.38 -3.10 -0.17
N SER A 37 -1.54 -2.10 0.70
CA SER A 37 -1.17 -0.71 0.41
C SER A 37 0.34 -0.48 0.47
N THR A 38 1.08 -0.99 -0.52
CA THR A 38 2.55 -1.00 -0.58
C THR A 38 3.06 -1.12 -2.02
N LEU A 39 4.38 -1.09 -2.21
CA LEU A 39 5.04 -1.22 -3.51
C LEU A 39 5.17 -2.69 -3.96
N CYS A 40 4.85 -2.93 -5.23
CA CYS A 40 5.05 -4.16 -5.96
C CYS A 40 5.94 -3.92 -7.19
N LEU A 41 6.82 -4.87 -7.51
CA LEU A 41 7.64 -4.86 -8.72
C LEU A 41 7.17 -5.93 -9.68
N ASP A 42 6.83 -5.54 -10.90
CA ASP A 42 6.53 -6.48 -11.99
C ASP A 42 5.50 -7.56 -11.60
N GLY A 43 4.45 -7.16 -10.88
CA GLY A 43 3.42 -8.06 -10.34
C GLY A 43 3.94 -9.11 -9.34
N THR A 44 5.20 -9.04 -8.93
CA THR A 44 5.86 -10.00 -8.05
C THR A 44 5.59 -9.64 -6.59
N SER A 45 5.12 -10.61 -5.81
CA SER A 45 4.99 -10.45 -4.36
C SER A 45 6.35 -10.50 -3.67
N SER A 46 6.53 -9.68 -2.63
CA SER A 46 7.78 -9.64 -1.84
C SER A 46 8.03 -10.92 -1.04
N ALA A 47 6.99 -11.74 -0.85
CA ALA A 47 7.07 -13.10 -0.33
C ALA A 47 6.31 -14.07 -1.23
N ARG A 48 6.77 -15.32 -1.30
CA ARG A 48 6.19 -16.39 -2.13
C ARG A 48 5.57 -17.47 -1.27
N LEU A 49 4.40 -17.91 -1.71
CA LEU A 49 3.72 -19.07 -1.17
C LEU A 49 4.18 -20.33 -1.91
N GLY A 50 4.45 -21.37 -1.14
CA GLY A 50 4.73 -22.69 -1.67
C GLY A 50 3.47 -23.40 -2.17
N GLU A 51 3.67 -24.61 -2.66
CA GLU A 51 2.58 -25.52 -3.00
C GLU A 51 1.73 -25.84 -1.76
N ARG A 52 0.46 -26.16 -2.01
CA ARG A 52 -0.46 -26.64 -0.99
C ARG A 52 0.04 -27.97 -0.43
N ARG A 53 0.14 -28.05 0.89
CA ARG A 53 0.54 -29.26 1.59
C ARG A 53 -0.39 -29.51 2.76
N ARG A 54 -0.75 -30.77 2.96
CA ARG A 54 -1.47 -31.21 4.14
C ARG A 54 -0.52 -31.29 5.33
N ILE A 55 -0.73 -30.43 6.32
CA ILE A 55 0.07 -30.38 7.56
C ILE A 55 -0.88 -30.51 8.74
N ALA A 56 -0.68 -31.53 9.57
CA ALA A 56 -1.56 -31.86 10.69
C ALA A 56 -3.04 -31.96 10.29
N GLY A 57 -3.32 -32.56 9.13
CA GLY A 57 -4.68 -32.75 8.62
C GLY A 57 -5.31 -31.54 7.91
N ILE A 58 -4.65 -30.38 7.90
CA ILE A 58 -5.14 -29.12 7.32
C ILE A 58 -4.31 -28.77 6.08
N GLU A 59 -4.96 -28.41 4.97
CA GLU A 59 -4.30 -27.86 3.79
C GLU A 59 -3.72 -26.48 4.08
N ARG A 60 -2.42 -26.30 3.87
CA ARG A 60 -1.70 -25.04 4.12
C ARG A 60 -0.76 -24.68 2.98
N GLU A 61 -0.65 -23.38 2.71
CA GLU A 61 0.34 -22.78 1.82
C GLU A 61 1.33 -21.97 2.65
N LEU A 62 2.51 -22.53 2.89
CA LEU A 62 3.56 -21.89 3.68
C LEU A 62 4.31 -20.85 2.87
N ILE A 63 4.87 -19.85 3.53
CA ILE A 63 5.84 -18.93 2.92
C ILE A 63 7.12 -19.73 2.68
N VAL A 64 7.59 -19.76 1.43
CA VAL A 64 8.80 -20.49 1.01
C VAL A 64 9.93 -19.57 0.58
N ASP A 65 9.62 -18.30 0.34
CA ASP A 65 10.58 -17.24 0.04
C ASP A 65 10.00 -15.93 0.58
N GLY A 66 10.83 -15.03 1.08
CA GLY A 66 10.37 -13.78 1.65
C GLY A 66 11.53 -12.95 2.17
N PRO A 67 11.25 -11.71 2.61
CA PRO A 67 12.29 -10.84 3.14
C PRO A 67 12.96 -11.45 4.37
N ARG A 68 14.28 -11.24 4.48
CA ARG A 68 15.12 -11.68 5.59
C ARG A 68 15.63 -10.51 6.42
N GLU A 69 15.99 -9.43 5.75
CA GLU A 69 16.41 -8.19 6.38
C GLU A 69 15.27 -7.19 6.32
N VAL A 70 14.77 -6.78 7.49
CA VAL A 70 13.66 -5.83 7.62
C VAL A 70 13.99 -4.79 8.71
N PRO A 71 14.95 -3.87 8.48
CA PRO A 71 15.23 -2.81 9.43
C PRO A 71 14.02 -1.88 9.56
N VAL A 72 13.77 -1.42 10.78
CA VAL A 72 12.66 -0.52 11.12
C VAL A 72 13.15 0.51 12.12
N GLU A 73 12.77 1.76 11.91
CA GLU A 73 12.98 2.87 12.83
C GLU A 73 11.67 3.65 12.99
N LEU A 74 11.35 4.02 14.23
CA LEU A 74 10.23 4.89 14.55
C LEU A 74 10.74 6.00 15.47
N ALA A 75 10.55 7.24 15.04
CA ALA A 75 11.01 8.41 15.76
C ALA A 75 9.86 9.41 15.94
N GLN A 76 9.80 10.02 17.11
CA GLN A 76 8.96 11.19 17.35
C GLN A 76 9.82 12.43 17.18
N GLU A 77 9.34 13.37 16.38
CA GLU A 77 9.99 14.65 16.11
C GLU A 77 9.09 15.81 16.50
N ALA A 78 9.65 17.03 16.51
CA ALA A 78 8.86 18.23 16.82
C ALA A 78 7.67 18.41 15.85
N ALA A 79 7.83 18.02 14.58
CA ALA A 79 6.80 18.17 13.55
C ALA A 79 5.77 17.03 13.51
N GLY A 80 6.03 15.89 14.18
CA GLY A 80 5.16 14.72 14.11
C GLY A 80 5.88 13.40 14.36
N TRP A 81 5.44 12.35 13.67
CA TRP A 81 6.03 11.00 13.75
C TRP A 81 6.66 10.62 12.42
N ARG A 82 7.87 10.07 12.46
CA ARG A 82 8.52 9.43 11.33
C ARG A 82 8.61 7.93 11.55
N PHE A 83 8.21 7.17 10.54
CA PHE A 83 8.42 5.73 10.42
C PHE A 83 9.29 5.46 9.20
N GLU A 84 10.32 4.65 9.35
CA GLU A 84 11.19 4.20 8.27
C GLU A 84 11.34 2.69 8.35
N ALA A 85 11.16 2.01 7.22
CA ALA A 85 11.42 0.58 7.12
C ALA A 85 11.99 0.23 5.75
N ALA A 86 12.72 -0.87 5.69
CA ALA A 86 13.13 -1.46 4.41
C ALA A 86 12.95 -2.97 4.41
N HIS A 87 12.96 -3.59 3.23
CA HIS A 87 13.02 -5.04 3.09
C HIS A 87 13.76 -5.50 1.84
N ASP A 88 14.44 -6.63 1.94
CA ASP A 88 15.23 -7.23 0.85
C ASP A 88 14.46 -8.22 -0.03
N GLY A 89 13.14 -8.32 0.13
CA GLY A 89 12.26 -9.27 -0.59
C GLY A 89 12.36 -9.27 -2.12
N TYR A 90 12.88 -8.20 -2.75
CA TYR A 90 13.09 -8.13 -4.20
C TYR A 90 14.55 -8.33 -4.64
N LYS A 91 15.51 -8.45 -3.72
CA LYS A 91 16.94 -8.60 -4.07
C LYS A 91 17.17 -9.81 -4.98
N ARG A 92 16.57 -10.95 -4.65
CA ARG A 92 16.74 -12.19 -5.44
C ARG A 92 16.18 -12.09 -6.86
N SER A 93 15.02 -11.46 -7.01
CA SER A 93 14.28 -11.38 -8.28
C SER A 93 14.72 -10.21 -9.18
N HIS A 94 15.03 -9.07 -8.56
CA HIS A 94 15.18 -7.76 -9.21
C HIS A 94 16.49 -7.05 -8.82
N GLY A 95 17.24 -7.56 -7.84
CA GLY A 95 18.45 -6.88 -7.34
C GLY A 95 18.14 -5.63 -6.52
N LEU A 96 16.92 -5.47 -6.00
CA LEU A 96 16.47 -4.25 -5.34
C LEU A 96 16.00 -4.49 -3.91
N THR A 97 16.37 -3.56 -3.03
CA THR A 97 15.77 -3.37 -1.71
C THR A 97 14.66 -2.34 -1.85
N HIS A 98 13.53 -2.56 -1.18
CA HIS A 98 12.45 -1.58 -1.08
C HIS A 98 12.49 -0.95 0.30
N ALA A 99 12.55 0.38 0.38
CA ALA A 99 12.39 1.14 1.62
C ALA A 99 11.19 2.08 1.53
N ARG A 100 10.54 2.30 2.67
CA ARG A 100 9.42 3.23 2.82
C ARG A 100 9.65 4.11 4.04
N ARG A 101 9.56 5.42 3.84
CA ARG A 101 9.47 6.43 4.89
C ARG A 101 8.05 7.00 4.91
N LEU A 102 7.49 7.17 6.09
CA LEU A 102 6.19 7.79 6.33
C LEU A 102 6.36 8.87 7.40
N GLU A 103 5.81 10.05 7.16
CA GLU A 103 5.81 11.18 8.10
C GLU A 103 4.41 11.67 8.35
N LEU A 104 3.92 11.50 9.57
CA LEU A 104 2.60 11.93 10.00
C LEU A 104 2.73 13.23 10.80
N SER A 105 2.06 14.29 10.35
CA SER A 105 2.04 15.57 11.07
C SER A 105 1.46 15.40 12.48
N LEU A 106 1.94 16.21 13.43
CA LEU A 106 1.52 16.13 14.84
C LEU A 106 0.00 16.23 15.03
N ASP A 107 -0.68 17.02 14.19
CA ASP A 107 -2.14 17.17 14.22
C ASP A 107 -2.89 16.05 13.47
N GLY A 108 -2.19 15.14 12.80
CA GLY A 108 -2.75 14.04 12.00
C GLY A 108 -3.50 14.51 10.76
N ARG A 109 -3.19 15.70 10.23
CA ARG A 109 -3.83 16.26 9.02
C ARG A 109 -3.07 16.00 7.73
N ALA A 110 -1.81 15.57 7.81
CA ALA A 110 -0.99 15.25 6.65
C ALA A 110 -0.14 14.00 6.92
N LEU A 111 -0.12 13.10 5.95
CA LEU A 111 0.80 11.97 5.85
C LEU A 111 1.62 12.14 4.58
N GLU A 112 2.92 12.28 4.71
CA GLU A 112 3.88 12.26 3.60
C GLU A 112 4.53 10.89 3.52
N GLY A 113 4.76 10.41 2.30
CA GLY A 113 5.36 9.12 2.06
C GLY A 113 6.43 9.17 0.98
N GLU A 114 7.49 8.42 1.19
CA GLU A 114 8.57 8.22 0.23
C GLU A 114 8.86 6.73 0.10
N ASP A 115 8.70 6.19 -1.10
CA ASP A 115 9.09 4.84 -1.46
C ASP A 115 10.38 4.88 -2.26
N MET A 116 11.35 4.06 -1.88
CA MET A 116 12.66 3.96 -2.51
C MET A 116 12.95 2.52 -2.92
N LEU A 117 13.52 2.38 -4.11
CA LEU A 117 14.07 1.13 -4.62
C LEU A 117 15.55 1.34 -4.87
N PHE A 118 16.41 0.47 -4.33
CA PHE A 118 17.85 0.59 -4.57
C PHE A 118 18.61 -0.73 -4.56
N ALA A 119 19.62 -0.83 -5.43
CA ALA A 119 20.61 -1.90 -5.44
C ALA A 119 21.79 -1.54 -4.52
N LEU A 120 21.96 -2.30 -3.42
CA LEU A 120 22.89 -1.95 -2.35
C LEU A 120 24.36 -2.29 -2.66
N ASP A 121 24.60 -3.42 -3.32
CA ASP A 121 25.94 -3.95 -3.57
C ASP A 121 26.16 -4.37 -5.04
N ALA A 122 27.37 -4.82 -5.37
CA ALA A 122 27.72 -5.23 -6.74
C ALA A 122 26.94 -6.47 -7.22
N LYS A 123 26.55 -7.37 -6.32
CA LYS A 123 25.77 -8.57 -6.64
C LYS A 123 24.32 -8.21 -6.94
N ASP A 124 23.76 -7.28 -6.17
CA ASP A 124 22.44 -6.69 -6.39
C ASP A 124 22.40 -5.99 -7.75
N ARG A 125 23.39 -5.14 -8.06
CA ARG A 125 23.52 -4.47 -9.37
C ARG A 125 23.59 -5.46 -10.54
N LYS A 126 24.37 -6.53 -10.43
CA LYS A 126 24.42 -7.58 -11.46
C LYS A 126 23.08 -8.28 -11.68
N THR A 127 22.29 -8.43 -10.61
CA THR A 127 20.93 -9.01 -10.71
C THR A 127 19.97 -8.04 -11.37
N PHE A 128 20.07 -6.76 -10.99
CA PHE A 128 19.34 -5.66 -11.60
C PHE A 128 19.63 -5.56 -13.11
N ASP A 129 20.90 -5.51 -13.51
CA ASP A 129 21.32 -5.39 -14.92
C ASP A 129 20.70 -6.50 -15.76
N ARG A 130 20.78 -7.75 -15.28
CA ARG A 130 20.16 -8.89 -15.95
C ARG A 130 18.64 -8.77 -16.06
N ARG A 131 17.99 -8.19 -15.06
CA ARG A 131 16.54 -7.96 -15.07
C ARG A 131 16.17 -6.82 -16.00
N LEU A 132 16.98 -5.76 -16.07
CA LEU A 132 16.84 -4.61 -16.96
C LEU A 132 17.02 -5.05 -18.42
N ASP A 133 18.06 -5.83 -18.74
CA ASP A 133 18.33 -6.37 -20.07
C ASP A 133 17.13 -7.15 -20.63
N ARG A 134 16.43 -7.91 -19.77
CA ARG A 134 15.20 -8.63 -20.14
C ARG A 134 14.02 -7.71 -20.44
N GLY A 135 13.98 -6.53 -19.82
CA GLY A 135 12.97 -5.49 -20.07
C GLY A 135 13.31 -4.58 -21.26
N GLY A 136 14.51 -4.72 -21.83
CA GLY A 136 14.99 -3.87 -22.91
C GLY A 136 15.12 -2.40 -22.50
N LEU A 137 14.96 -1.49 -23.46
CA LEU A 137 15.11 -0.05 -23.26
C LEU A 137 14.03 0.57 -22.36
N GLU A 138 13.01 -0.18 -21.97
CA GLU A 138 11.92 0.32 -21.14
C GLU A 138 12.10 -0.01 -19.66
N GLY A 139 13.07 -0.83 -19.25
CA GLY A 139 13.20 -1.28 -17.85
C GLY A 139 12.05 -2.18 -17.40
N PHE A 140 11.66 -2.16 -16.12
CA PHE A 140 10.55 -2.99 -15.61
C PHE A 140 9.58 -2.22 -14.70
N PRO A 141 8.29 -2.58 -14.69
CA PRO A 141 7.27 -1.77 -14.03
C PRO A 141 7.32 -1.89 -12.51
N TYR A 142 6.99 -0.79 -11.84
CA TYR A 142 6.61 -0.78 -10.42
C TYR A 142 5.20 -0.24 -10.27
N GLU A 143 4.54 -0.66 -9.21
CA GLU A 143 3.23 -0.15 -8.79
C GLU A 143 3.22 0.06 -7.28
N ILE A 144 2.73 1.22 -6.82
CA ILE A 144 2.44 1.47 -5.41
C ILE A 144 0.94 1.60 -5.29
N ARG A 145 0.33 0.68 -4.55
CA ARG A 145 -1.13 0.62 -4.39
C ARG A 145 -1.53 1.22 -3.07
N PHE A 146 -2.67 1.89 -3.06
CA PHE A 146 -3.35 2.41 -1.88
C PHE A 146 -4.81 2.01 -1.96
N HIS A 147 -5.17 0.89 -1.33
CA HIS A 147 -6.55 0.44 -1.33
C HIS A 147 -7.39 1.35 -0.45
N LEU A 148 -8.50 1.83 -1.01
CA LEU A 148 -9.43 2.69 -0.31
C LEU A 148 -10.49 1.83 0.36
N HIS A 149 -10.91 2.24 1.56
CA HIS A 149 -12.08 1.62 2.18
C HIS A 149 -13.32 1.85 1.29
N PRO A 150 -14.26 0.90 1.16
CA PRO A 150 -15.39 1.03 0.23
C PRO A 150 -16.38 2.17 0.52
N ASP A 151 -16.22 2.85 1.66
CA ASP A 151 -17.04 4.02 2.02
C ASP A 151 -16.36 5.35 1.69
N VAL A 152 -15.15 5.32 1.11
CA VAL A 152 -14.44 6.49 0.58
C VAL A 152 -14.96 6.76 -0.82
N ASP A 153 -15.40 8.00 -1.06
CA ASP A 153 -15.73 8.48 -2.39
C ASP A 153 -14.47 9.09 -3.02
N ALA A 154 -14.07 8.60 -4.20
CA ALA A 154 -12.78 8.93 -4.80
C ALA A 154 -12.92 9.45 -6.23
N GLU A 155 -12.33 10.61 -6.49
CA GLU A 155 -12.34 11.24 -7.80
C GLU A 155 -10.92 11.66 -8.19
N LEU A 156 -10.47 11.22 -9.37
CA LEU A 156 -9.21 11.64 -9.97
C LEU A 156 -9.45 12.99 -10.68
N ASP A 157 -8.57 13.96 -10.43
CA ASP A 157 -8.67 15.25 -11.10
C ASP A 157 -8.42 15.11 -12.63
N MET A 158 -8.90 16.10 -13.39
CA MET A 158 -8.77 16.10 -14.85
C MET A 158 -7.33 16.11 -15.35
N ALA A 159 -6.37 16.54 -14.52
CA ALA A 159 -4.96 16.62 -14.86
C ALA A 159 -4.18 15.34 -14.48
N GLY A 160 -4.81 14.40 -13.77
CA GLY A 160 -4.16 13.22 -13.19
C GLY A 160 -3.16 13.55 -12.08
N ALA A 161 -3.23 14.74 -11.47
CA ALA A 161 -2.24 15.25 -10.51
C ALA A 161 -2.66 15.05 -9.04
N ALA A 162 -3.96 14.91 -8.78
CA ALA A 162 -4.52 14.68 -7.46
C ALA A 162 -5.72 13.73 -7.48
N VAL A 163 -5.94 12.99 -6.40
CA VAL A 163 -7.20 12.28 -6.11
C VAL A 163 -7.85 12.90 -4.89
N SER A 164 -9.08 13.39 -5.01
CA SER A 164 -9.91 13.79 -3.87
C SER A 164 -10.60 12.57 -3.28
N LEU A 165 -10.55 12.46 -1.96
CA LEU A 165 -11.07 11.35 -1.17
C LEU A 165 -12.05 11.90 -0.12
N GLY A 166 -13.35 11.79 -0.39
CA GLY A 166 -14.43 12.17 0.50
C GLY A 166 -14.77 11.07 1.51
N LEU A 167 -14.81 11.43 2.79
CA LEU A 167 -15.25 10.54 3.86
C LEU A 167 -16.72 10.82 4.23
N ARG A 168 -17.43 9.80 4.75
CA ARG A 168 -18.81 9.96 5.25
C ARG A 168 -18.96 10.99 6.38
N SER A 169 -17.87 11.34 7.07
CA SER A 169 -17.83 12.43 8.05
C SER A 169 -17.96 13.82 7.41
N GLY A 170 -17.75 13.95 6.10
CA GLY A 170 -17.62 15.21 5.38
C GLY A 170 -16.18 15.71 5.26
N GLU A 171 -15.20 14.99 5.81
CA GLU A 171 -13.79 15.31 5.61
C GLU A 171 -13.35 15.01 4.18
N ILE A 172 -12.57 15.91 3.59
CA ILE A 172 -11.97 15.72 2.27
C ILE A 172 -10.46 15.60 2.44
N TRP A 173 -9.91 14.49 1.97
CA TRP A 173 -8.47 14.27 1.85
C TRP A 173 -8.06 14.40 0.39
N VAL A 174 -6.85 14.87 0.15
CA VAL A 174 -6.28 14.98 -1.20
C VAL A 174 -4.99 14.20 -1.24
N PHE A 175 -4.96 13.18 -2.10
CA PHE A 175 -3.77 12.41 -2.43
C PHE A 175 -3.03 13.07 -3.60
N ARG A 176 -1.71 13.23 -3.49
CA ARG A 176 -0.84 13.76 -4.54
C ARG A 176 0.42 12.92 -4.69
N THR A 177 1.02 13.01 -5.87
CA THR A 177 2.36 12.47 -6.13
C THR A 177 3.22 13.51 -6.84
N GLU A 178 4.53 13.28 -6.91
CA GLU A 178 5.44 14.16 -7.65
C GLU A 178 5.23 14.06 -9.17
N GLN A 179 5.67 15.08 -9.88
CA GLN A 179 5.59 15.10 -11.34
C GLN A 179 6.38 13.95 -11.96
N GLY A 180 5.86 13.39 -13.05
CA GLY A 180 6.49 12.27 -13.77
C GLY A 180 6.08 10.89 -13.26
N VAL A 181 5.37 10.80 -12.14
CA VAL A 181 4.74 9.55 -11.67
C VAL A 181 3.31 9.50 -12.20
N LYS A 182 2.93 8.40 -12.84
CA LYS A 182 1.55 8.22 -13.32
C LYS A 182 0.66 7.80 -12.16
N MET A 183 -0.42 8.53 -11.94
CA MET A 183 -1.45 8.19 -10.96
C MET A 183 -2.75 7.79 -11.66
N SER A 184 -3.36 6.70 -11.20
CA SER A 184 -4.67 6.21 -11.65
C SER A 184 -5.57 5.86 -10.46
N LEU A 185 -6.88 5.88 -10.70
CA LEU A 185 -7.89 5.30 -9.83
C LEU A 185 -8.36 3.99 -10.48
N GLU A 186 -8.20 2.86 -9.78
CA GLU A 186 -8.48 1.52 -10.30
C GLU A 186 -9.46 0.78 -9.39
N ASP A 187 -10.12 -0.25 -9.94
CA ASP A 187 -10.98 -1.14 -9.17
C ASP A 187 -10.17 -1.92 -8.14
N SER A 188 -10.80 -2.15 -6.99
CA SER A 188 -10.25 -2.88 -5.85
C SER A 188 -11.36 -3.68 -5.18
N VAL A 189 -10.98 -4.41 -4.12
CA VAL A 189 -11.90 -5.22 -3.34
C VAL A 189 -11.58 -5.08 -1.86
N TYR A 190 -12.62 -5.10 -1.04
CA TYR A 190 -12.52 -5.15 0.41
C TYR A 190 -13.23 -6.40 0.96
N LEU A 191 -12.45 -7.26 1.58
CA LEU A 191 -12.81 -8.58 2.11
C LEU A 191 -13.16 -8.44 3.59
N GLU A 192 -14.29 -7.78 3.83
CA GLU A 192 -14.82 -7.49 5.16
C GLU A 192 -15.30 -8.78 5.86
N ASN A 193 -14.79 -9.03 7.07
CA ASN A 193 -15.23 -10.17 7.88
C ASN A 193 -16.72 -10.05 8.20
N GLY A 194 -17.44 -11.18 8.18
CA GLY A 194 -18.87 -11.23 8.50
C GLY A 194 -19.80 -10.93 7.32
N ARG A 195 -19.28 -10.47 6.17
CA ARG A 195 -20.08 -10.37 4.94
C ARG A 195 -20.11 -11.68 4.15
N LEU A 196 -21.22 -11.90 3.47
CA LEU A 196 -21.41 -13.04 2.57
C LEU A 196 -20.70 -12.87 1.22
N ARG A 197 -20.41 -11.62 0.81
CA ARG A 197 -19.76 -11.30 -0.47
C ARG A 197 -18.71 -10.20 -0.29
N PRO A 198 -17.61 -10.24 -1.06
CA PRO A 198 -16.66 -9.14 -1.14
C PRO A 198 -17.33 -7.83 -1.51
N ARG A 199 -16.84 -6.70 -0.98
CA ARG A 199 -17.29 -5.36 -1.38
C ARG A 199 -16.40 -4.86 -2.50
N GLY A 200 -17.02 -4.31 -3.56
CA GLY A 200 -16.30 -3.49 -4.53
C GLY A 200 -15.72 -2.26 -3.82
N ALA A 201 -14.49 -1.91 -4.18
CA ALA A 201 -13.76 -0.77 -3.65
C ALA A 201 -12.95 -0.13 -4.79
N GLN A 202 -12.21 0.93 -4.47
CA GLN A 202 -11.25 1.53 -5.38
C GLN A 202 -9.86 1.55 -4.75
N GLN A 203 -8.85 1.81 -5.57
CA GLN A 203 -7.47 2.01 -5.12
C GLN A 203 -6.82 3.11 -5.94
N VAL A 204 -5.99 3.92 -5.28
CA VAL A 204 -5.07 4.81 -5.98
C VAL A 204 -3.83 3.99 -6.33
N VAL A 205 -3.38 4.06 -7.58
CA VAL A 205 -2.19 3.36 -8.07
C VAL A 205 -1.21 4.37 -8.63
N LEU A 206 -0.01 4.38 -8.05
CA LEU A 206 1.15 5.08 -8.62
C LEU A 206 1.95 4.07 -9.44
N SER A 207 2.20 4.39 -10.71
CA SER A 207 2.90 3.49 -11.64
C SER A 207 4.03 4.20 -12.36
N GLY A 208 5.07 3.41 -12.66
CA GLY A 208 6.23 3.87 -13.41
C GLY A 208 7.15 2.72 -13.74
N ARG A 209 8.36 3.04 -14.21
CA ARG A 209 9.35 2.05 -14.61
C ARG A 209 10.67 2.29 -13.88
N VAL A 210 11.27 1.20 -13.43
CA VAL A 210 12.59 1.20 -12.82
C VAL A 210 13.62 1.11 -13.95
N MET A 211 14.44 2.16 -14.06
CA MET A 211 15.46 2.31 -15.10
C MET A 211 16.88 2.35 -14.53
N GLU A 212 17.01 2.74 -13.27
CA GLU A 212 18.29 2.99 -12.62
C GLU A 212 18.43 2.16 -11.35
N TYR A 213 19.65 2.07 -10.83
CA TYR A 213 19.93 1.37 -9.56
C TYR A 213 19.27 2.02 -8.34
N ALA A 214 18.73 3.22 -8.47
CA ALA A 214 17.96 3.90 -7.45
C ALA A 214 16.72 4.53 -8.08
N THR A 215 15.56 4.36 -7.47
CA THR A 215 14.32 5.03 -7.87
C THR A 215 13.62 5.48 -6.61
N ARG A 216 13.10 6.71 -6.64
CA ARG A 216 12.42 7.35 -5.51
C ARG A 216 11.08 7.87 -5.99
N ILE A 217 10.05 7.64 -5.18
CA ILE A 217 8.68 8.04 -5.45
C ILE A 217 8.14 8.72 -4.20
N ARG A 218 7.73 9.98 -4.35
CA ARG A 218 7.09 10.75 -3.26
C ARG A 218 5.60 10.92 -3.49
N TRP A 219 4.87 10.83 -2.39
CA TRP A 219 3.43 11.04 -2.35
C TRP A 219 3.01 11.71 -1.04
N SER A 220 1.85 12.36 -1.05
CA SER A 220 1.27 12.95 0.15
C SER A 220 -0.23 12.76 0.19
N LEU A 221 -0.75 12.68 1.40
CA LEU A 221 -2.17 12.54 1.70
C LEU A 221 -2.51 13.52 2.81
N ALA A 222 -3.23 14.60 2.48
CA ALA A 222 -3.52 15.66 3.42
C ALA A 222 -4.98 16.12 3.37
N LYS A 223 -5.51 16.57 4.50
CA LYS A 223 -6.85 17.17 4.56
C LYS A 223 -6.87 18.46 3.71
N ALA A 224 -7.96 18.67 2.97
CA ALA A 224 -8.20 19.93 2.29
C ALA A 224 -8.25 21.10 3.29
N GLN A 225 -7.77 22.28 2.88
CA GLN A 225 -7.60 23.46 3.76
C GLN A 225 -8.91 23.87 4.45
N ASP A 226 -10.06 23.69 3.81
CA ASP A 226 -11.38 24.05 4.34
C ASP A 226 -12.02 22.97 5.25
N THR A 227 -11.31 21.86 5.55
CA THR A 227 -11.85 20.83 6.45
C THR A 227 -11.82 21.35 7.90
N ALA A 228 -12.97 21.81 8.40
CA ALA A 228 -13.11 22.35 9.75
C ALA A 228 -12.67 21.34 10.82
N ILE A 229 -11.99 21.83 11.86
CA ILE A 229 -11.46 21.00 12.95
C ILE A 229 -12.57 20.20 13.67
N ALA A 230 -13.79 20.74 13.70
CA ALA A 230 -14.96 20.15 14.35
C ALA A 230 -15.58 18.94 13.62
N ILE A 231 -15.10 18.59 12.41
CA ILE A 231 -15.65 17.50 11.59
C ILE A 231 -15.03 16.14 11.96
N ARG A 232 -14.10 16.10 12.93
CA ARG A 232 -13.47 14.84 13.36
C ARG A 232 -14.50 13.94 14.04
N ASP A 233 -14.83 12.84 13.39
CA ASP A 233 -15.74 11.82 13.89
C ASP A 233 -15.07 10.95 14.97
N LEU A 234 -15.08 11.46 16.19
CA LEU A 234 -14.50 10.83 17.38
C LEU A 234 -15.56 10.24 18.34
N GLY A 235 -16.84 10.58 18.16
CA GLY A 235 -17.91 10.08 19.02
C GLY A 235 -18.12 8.59 18.79
N GLN A 236 -18.20 7.78 19.84
CA GLN A 236 -18.63 6.38 19.73
C GLN A 236 -20.15 6.33 19.56
N ASP A 237 -20.66 5.48 18.67
CA ASP A 237 -22.10 5.20 18.62
C ASP A 237 -22.43 4.45 19.90
N GLU A 238 -23.54 4.81 20.57
CA GLU A 238 -24.04 3.96 21.66
C GLU A 238 -24.25 2.54 21.10
N PRO A 239 -23.80 1.50 21.82
CA PRO A 239 -23.95 0.13 21.33
C PRO A 239 -25.42 -0.10 21.01
N ASP A 240 -25.70 -0.59 19.80
CA ASP A 240 -27.07 -0.88 19.35
C ASP A 240 -27.64 -1.99 20.25
N VAL A 241 -28.41 -1.59 21.27
CA VAL A 241 -29.04 -2.48 22.24
C VAL A 241 -30.36 -3.00 21.66
N THR A 242 -30.29 -3.60 20.47
CA THR A 242 -31.44 -4.27 19.88
C THR A 242 -31.09 -5.73 19.63
N LEU A 243 -31.47 -6.57 20.62
CA LEU A 243 -31.46 -8.03 20.56
C LEU A 243 -32.64 -8.55 19.73
#